data_AF-A0A7S0C8P9-F1
#
_entry.id   AF-A0A7S0C8P9-F1
#
_cell.length_a   1.000
_cell.length_b   1.000
_cell.length_c   1.000
_cell.angle_alpha   90.00
_cell.angle_beta   90.00
_cell.angle_gamma   90.00
#
_symmetry.space_group_name_H-M   'P 1'
#
loop_
_entity.id
_entity.type
_entity.pdbx_description
1 polymer ?
#
loop_
_entity_poly.entity_id
_entity_poly.type
_entity_poly.pdbx_seq_one_letter_code
_entity_poly.pdbx_strand_id
1 'polypeptide(L)'
;FLKKYRFRVQTAIKLIDGLAEVIKTSPSPEQYAVQLKDPLEPEYGLRPMGLLANGMLSSENTGLTNELLLARWYINEISLQVSDIRVAKSETDALSSYLAAKKAVNSYLSILNRQITAKVGNQFTYLSI
;
A
#
# COMPACT_ATOMS: atom_id res chain seq x y z
N PHE A 1 -3.45 5.36 -17.65
CA PHE A 1 -3.51 5.40 -16.17
C PHE A 1 -2.15 5.29 -15.49
N LEU A 2 -1.32 4.30 -15.86
CA LEU A 2 0.01 4.12 -15.27
C LEU A 2 0.87 5.40 -15.26
N LYS A 3 1.02 6.09 -16.39
CA LYS A 3 1.78 7.37 -16.47
C LYS A 3 1.31 8.44 -15.47
N LYS A 4 0.00 8.53 -15.21
CA LYS A 4 -0.60 9.55 -14.34
C LYS A 4 -0.37 9.27 -12.86
N TYR A 5 -0.52 8.01 -12.45
CA TYR A 5 -0.55 7.66 -11.02
C TYR A 5 0.72 6.95 -10.52
N ARG A 6 1.61 6.48 -11.41
CA ARG A 6 2.82 5.74 -11.05
C ARG A 6 3.65 6.44 -9.98
N PHE A 7 3.98 7.72 -10.20
CA PHE A 7 4.81 8.47 -9.25
C PHE A 7 4.19 8.50 -7.85
N ARG A 8 2.88 8.76 -7.76
CA ARG A 8 2.15 8.80 -6.48
C ARG A 8 2.13 7.44 -5.79
N VAL A 9 1.93 6.36 -6.55
CA VAL A 9 1.98 4.99 -6.04
C VAL A 9 3.39 4.61 -5.58
N GLN A 10 4.44 5.05 -6.30
CA GLN A 10 5.83 4.84 -5.87
C GLN A 10 6.15 5.59 -4.58
N THR A 11 5.66 6.82 -4.40
CA THR A 11 5.80 7.56 -3.15
C THR A 11 5.10 6.84 -1.99
N ALA A 12 3.88 6.33 -2.21
CA ALA A 12 3.15 5.53 -1.22
C ALA A 12 3.94 4.29 -0.79
N ILE A 13 4.44 3.53 -1.76
CA ILE A 13 5.24 2.31 -1.50
C ILE A 13 6.48 2.65 -0.67
N LYS A 14 7.20 3.73 -1.01
CA LYS A 14 8.37 4.18 -0.25
C LYS A 14 8.04 4.59 1.17
N LEU A 15 6.91 5.29 1.37
CA LEU A 15 6.46 5.68 2.69
C LEU A 15 6.14 4.45 3.54
N ILE A 16 5.42 3.48 2.97
CA ILE A 16 5.10 2.22 3.66
C ILE A 16 6.39 1.47 4.01
N ASP A 17 7.34 1.34 3.08
CA ASP A 17 8.62 0.67 3.34
C ASP A 17 9.42 1.35 4.47
N GLY A 18 9.34 2.67 4.58
CA GLY A 18 9.98 3.48 5.62
C GLY A 18 9.37 3.37 7.02
N LEU A 19 8.20 2.74 7.19
CA LEU A 19 7.53 2.63 8.49
C LEU A 19 8.36 1.87 9.53
N ALA A 20 9.25 0.97 9.10
CA ALA A 20 10.16 0.26 9.99
C ALA A 20 11.02 1.22 10.84
N GLU A 21 11.47 2.32 10.23
CA GLU A 21 12.32 3.30 10.92
C GLU A 21 11.51 4.06 11.98
N VAL A 22 10.27 4.43 11.64
CA VAL A 22 9.34 5.08 12.58
C VAL A 22 9.08 4.16 13.78
N ILE A 23 8.87 2.87 13.54
CA ILE A 23 8.64 1.89 14.62
C ILE A 23 9.86 1.79 15.53
N LYS A 24 11.06 1.62 14.96
CA LYS A 24 12.31 1.45 15.74
C LYS A 24 12.73 2.69 16.53
N THR A 25 12.38 3.88 16.03
CA THR A 25 12.72 5.16 16.67
C THR A 25 11.65 5.65 17.63
N SER A 26 10.51 4.95 17.73
CA SER A 26 9.42 5.25 18.66
C SER A 26 9.55 4.40 19.94
N PRO A 27 10.06 4.94 21.06
CA PRO A 27 10.25 4.21 22.31
C PRO A 27 8.96 3.77 23.03
N SER A 28 7.77 4.23 22.62
CA SER A 28 6.52 3.81 23.27
C SER A 28 5.31 3.74 22.33
N PRO A 29 4.30 2.91 22.64
CA PRO A 29 3.02 2.79 21.93
C PRO A 29 2.33 4.12 21.63
N GLU A 30 2.35 5.06 22.57
CA GLU A 30 1.70 6.36 22.45
C GLU A 30 2.38 7.23 21.38
N GLN A 31 3.66 6.99 21.10
CA GLN A 31 4.40 7.74 20.09
C GLN A 31 4.10 7.28 18.67
N TYR A 32 3.67 6.03 18.45
CA TYR A 32 3.27 5.57 17.11
C TYR A 32 2.12 6.42 16.57
N ALA A 33 1.08 6.67 17.37
CA ALA A 33 -0.07 7.48 16.94
C ALA A 33 0.27 8.96 16.70
N VAL A 34 1.35 9.47 17.31
CA VAL A 34 1.84 10.85 17.12
C VAL A 34 2.69 10.95 15.86
N GLN A 35 3.55 9.95 15.61
CA GLN A 35 4.46 9.96 14.47
C GLN A 35 3.80 9.49 13.18
N LEU A 36 2.81 8.60 13.28
CA LEU A 36 2.05 8.08 12.15
C LEU A 36 0.69 8.77 12.07
N LYS A 37 0.46 9.44 10.95
CA LYS A 37 -0.83 10.07 10.68
C LYS A 37 -1.90 9.03 10.39
N ASP A 38 -3.14 9.49 10.30
CA ASP A 38 -4.24 8.64 9.87
C ASP A 38 -3.95 8.02 8.49
N PRO A 39 -4.15 6.71 8.28
CA PRO A 39 -3.83 6.06 7.01
C PRO A 39 -4.66 6.58 5.82
N LEU A 40 -5.77 7.28 6.06
CA LEU A 40 -6.55 7.93 5.02
C LEU A 40 -5.95 9.27 4.57
N GLU A 41 -4.90 9.75 5.25
CA GLU A 41 -4.18 10.94 4.84
C GLU A 41 -3.54 10.77 3.44
N PRO A 42 -3.49 11.82 2.62
CA PRO A 42 -3.04 11.72 1.23
C PRO A 42 -1.63 11.17 1.03
N GLU A 43 -0.76 11.28 2.04
CA GLU A 43 0.63 10.84 2.00
C GLU A 43 0.80 9.32 1.86
N TYR A 44 -0.09 8.53 2.47
CA TYR A 44 -0.12 7.07 2.29
C TYR A 44 -0.57 6.67 0.88
N GLY A 45 -1.08 7.60 0.07
CA GLY A 45 -1.34 7.43 -1.35
C GLY A 45 -2.33 6.31 -1.72
N LEU A 46 -3.16 5.87 -0.77
CA LEU A 46 -4.16 4.81 -0.97
C LEU A 46 -5.18 5.16 -2.06
N ARG A 47 -5.60 6.44 -2.14
CA ARG A 47 -6.48 6.93 -3.21
C ARG A 47 -5.83 6.79 -4.61
N PRO A 48 -4.61 7.30 -4.85
CA PRO A 48 -3.86 7.01 -6.07
C PRO A 48 -3.74 5.53 -6.41
N MET A 49 -3.52 4.65 -5.42
CA MET A 49 -3.49 3.20 -5.64
C MET A 49 -4.83 2.67 -6.16
N GLY A 50 -5.94 3.11 -5.56
CA GLY A 50 -7.28 2.75 -6.03
C GLY A 50 -7.60 3.26 -7.43
N LEU A 51 -7.22 4.50 -7.74
CA LEU A 51 -7.41 5.07 -9.08
C LEU A 51 -6.56 4.38 -10.15
N LEU A 52 -5.34 3.98 -9.81
CA LEU A 52 -4.50 3.20 -10.72
C LEU A 52 -5.10 1.81 -10.95
N ALA A 53 -5.53 1.12 -9.88
CA ALA A 53 -6.17 -0.19 -9.98
C ALA A 53 -7.43 -0.14 -10.85
N ASN A 54 -8.31 0.84 -10.62
CA ASN A 54 -9.48 1.05 -11.47
C ASN A 54 -9.07 1.18 -12.94
N GLY A 55 -8.16 2.11 -13.26
CA GLY A 55 -7.77 2.34 -14.65
C GLY A 55 -7.02 1.17 -15.32
N MET A 56 -6.44 0.25 -14.56
CA MET A 56 -5.68 -0.88 -15.09
C MET A 56 -6.50 -2.19 -15.15
N LEU A 57 -7.47 -2.36 -14.24
CA LEU A 57 -8.17 -3.62 -14.00
C LEU A 57 -9.67 -3.55 -14.33
N SER A 58 -10.23 -2.36 -14.49
CA SER A 58 -11.57 -2.20 -15.06
C SER A 58 -11.51 -2.30 -16.57
N SER A 59 -12.53 -2.89 -17.17
CA SER A 59 -12.74 -2.89 -18.62
C SER A 59 -14.15 -2.37 -18.90
N GLU A 60 -14.32 -1.63 -19.99
CA GLU A 60 -15.64 -1.16 -20.43
C GLU A 60 -16.59 -2.32 -20.74
N ASN A 61 -16.04 -3.48 -21.13
CA ASN A 61 -16.81 -4.65 -21.54
C ASN A 61 -17.19 -5.58 -20.37
N THR A 62 -16.38 -5.61 -19.30
CA THR A 62 -16.58 -6.53 -18.16
C THR A 62 -16.85 -5.81 -16.85
N GLY A 63 -16.74 -4.48 -16.82
CA GLY A 63 -16.98 -3.67 -15.64
C GLY A 63 -16.06 -4.02 -14.49
N LEU A 64 -16.66 -4.49 -13.39
CA LEU A 64 -16.02 -4.71 -12.11
C LEU A 64 -15.42 -6.13 -12.08
N THR A 65 -14.09 -6.24 -12.18
CA THR A 65 -13.39 -7.53 -12.22
C THR A 65 -13.01 -8.03 -10.83
N ASN A 66 -12.86 -9.36 -10.67
CA ASN A 66 -12.38 -9.96 -9.42
C ASN A 66 -10.99 -9.44 -9.04
N GLU A 67 -10.11 -9.22 -10.03
CA GLU A 67 -8.78 -8.64 -9.79
C GLU A 67 -8.87 -7.21 -9.26
N LEU A 68 -9.82 -6.40 -9.76
CA LEU A 68 -10.06 -5.06 -9.23
C LEU A 68 -10.58 -5.09 -7.80
N LEU A 69 -11.53 -5.99 -7.49
CA LEU A 69 -12.02 -6.17 -6.11
C LEU A 69 -10.90 -6.58 -5.17
N LEU A 70 -10.07 -7.53 -5.59
CA LEU A 70 -8.94 -8.01 -4.81
C LEU A 70 -7.87 -6.92 -4.62
N ALA A 71 -7.58 -6.12 -5.66
CA ALA A 71 -6.68 -4.98 -5.53
C ALA A 71 -7.20 -3.93 -4.53
N ARG A 72 -8.52 -3.64 -4.54
CA ARG A 72 -9.15 -2.75 -3.55
C ARG A 72 -9.11 -3.33 -2.15
N TRP A 73 -9.30 -4.64 -2.01
CA TRP A 73 -9.17 -5.33 -0.74
C TRP A 73 -7.75 -5.17 -0.15
N TYR A 74 -6.71 -5.41 -0.95
CA TYR A 74 -5.33 -5.19 -0.49
C TYR A 74 -5.03 -3.73 -0.12
N ILE A 75 -5.63 -2.74 -0.81
CA ILE A 75 -5.49 -1.33 -0.42
C ILE A 75 -6.11 -1.08 0.96
N ASN A 76 -7.26 -1.68 1.25
CA ASN A 76 -7.89 -1.58 2.57
C ASN A 76 -7.05 -2.29 3.63
N GLU A 77 -6.48 -3.46 3.33
CA GLU A 77 -5.56 -4.15 4.23
C GLU A 77 -4.35 -3.27 4.57
N ILE A 78 -3.75 -2.59 3.59
CA ILE A 78 -2.66 -1.64 3.87
C ILE A 78 -3.12 -0.57 4.87
N SER A 79 -4.31 0.01 4.67
CA SER A 79 -4.88 1.00 5.59
C SER A 79 -5.06 0.44 7.00
N LEU A 80 -5.63 -0.76 7.11
CA LEU A 80 -5.88 -1.42 8.40
C LEU A 80 -4.57 -1.71 9.11
N GLN A 81 -3.59 -2.27 8.42
CA GLN A 81 -2.29 -2.58 9.01
C GLN A 81 -1.55 -1.31 9.48
N VAL A 82 -1.65 -0.20 8.75
CA VAL A 82 -1.11 1.09 9.22
C VAL A 82 -1.85 1.59 10.46
N SER A 83 -3.18 1.45 10.52
CA SER A 83 -3.94 1.73 11.75
C SER A 83 -3.50 0.84 12.92
N ASP A 84 -3.25 -0.44 12.67
CA ASP A 84 -2.84 -1.39 13.71
C ASP A 84 -1.45 -1.03 14.27
N ILE A 85 -0.52 -0.56 13.43
CA ILE A 85 0.77 -0.03 13.90
C ILE A 85 0.54 1.16 14.85
N ARG A 86 -0.40 2.07 14.53
CA ARG A 86 -0.67 3.26 15.34
C ARG A 86 -1.18 2.94 16.75
N VAL A 87 -1.91 1.84 16.89
CA VAL A 87 -2.51 1.42 18.17
C VAL A 87 -1.78 0.24 18.81
N ALA A 88 -0.67 -0.19 18.21
CA ALA A 88 0.14 -1.30 18.70
C ALA A 88 0.67 -1.02 20.11
N LYS A 89 0.58 -2.02 20.99
CA LYS A 89 1.00 -1.91 22.40
C LYS A 89 2.46 -2.28 22.63
N SER A 90 3.13 -2.78 21.59
CA SER A 90 4.53 -3.18 21.63
C SER A 90 5.18 -3.00 20.26
N GLU A 91 6.51 -2.91 20.24
CA GLU A 91 7.29 -2.94 18.99
C GLU A 91 7.04 -4.23 18.21
N THR A 92 6.92 -5.36 18.89
CA THR A 92 6.66 -6.66 18.24
C THR A 92 5.33 -6.66 17.48
N ASP A 93 4.26 -6.12 18.08
CA ASP A 93 2.95 -6.01 17.43
C ASP A 93 3.02 -5.06 16.23
N ALA A 94 3.67 -3.90 16.41
CA ALA A 94 3.86 -2.91 15.35
C ALA A 94 4.64 -3.50 14.16
N LEU A 95 5.73 -4.23 14.41
CA LEU A 95 6.52 -4.89 13.38
C LEU A 95 5.74 -6.00 12.66
N SER A 96 4.86 -6.72 13.38
CA SER A 96 3.98 -7.74 12.79
C SER A 96 2.99 -7.11 11.80
N SER A 97 2.31 -6.03 12.20
CA SER A 97 1.41 -5.28 11.32
C SER A 97 2.14 -4.62 10.16
N TYR A 98 3.34 -4.09 10.38
CA TYR A 98 4.19 -3.60 9.29
C TYR A 98 4.50 -4.70 8.26
N LEU A 99 4.90 -5.89 8.71
CA LEU A 99 5.16 -7.02 7.80
C LEU A 99 3.91 -7.41 7.00
N ALA A 100 2.73 -7.38 7.63
CA ALA A 100 1.46 -7.61 6.96
C ALA A 100 1.15 -6.51 5.92
N ALA A 101 1.42 -5.24 6.23
CA ALA A 101 1.29 -4.14 5.28
C ALA A 101 2.18 -4.35 4.04
N LYS A 102 3.45 -4.76 4.22
CA LYS A 102 4.36 -5.07 3.10
C LYS A 102 3.83 -6.20 2.23
N LYS A 103 3.30 -7.26 2.84
CA LYS A 103 2.69 -8.39 2.12
C LYS A 103 1.48 -7.94 1.32
N ALA A 104 0.62 -7.09 1.88
CA ALA A 104 -0.52 -6.53 1.17
C ALA A 104 -0.08 -5.65 -0.01
N VAL A 105 0.94 -4.79 0.16
CA VAL A 105 1.56 -4.02 -0.94
C VAL A 105 2.06 -4.96 -2.03
N ASN A 106 2.86 -5.96 -1.71
CA ASN A 106 3.41 -6.89 -2.70
C ASN A 106 2.32 -7.65 -3.45
N SER A 107 1.23 -8.00 -2.75
CA SER A 107 0.09 -8.69 -3.37
C SER A 107 -0.69 -7.77 -4.32
N TYR A 108 -0.90 -6.51 -3.93
CA TYR A 108 -1.44 -5.47 -4.81
C TYR A 108 -0.55 -5.26 -6.06
N LEU A 109 0.76 -5.16 -5.88
CA LEU A 109 1.71 -4.99 -6.98
C LEU A 109 1.77 -6.20 -7.90
N SER A 110 1.62 -7.41 -7.37
CA SER A 110 1.54 -8.64 -8.18
C SER A 110 0.37 -8.59 -9.15
N ILE A 111 -0.80 -8.12 -8.71
CA ILE A 111 -1.98 -7.97 -9.58
C ILE A 111 -1.70 -6.92 -10.66
N LEU A 112 -1.18 -5.75 -10.29
CA LEU A 112 -0.88 -4.71 -11.28
C LEU A 112 0.18 -5.13 -12.29
N ASN A 113 1.25 -5.77 -11.83
CA ASN A 113 2.39 -6.14 -12.67
C ASN A 113 2.00 -7.12 -13.77
N ARG A 114 0.99 -7.99 -13.55
CA ARG A 114 0.43 -8.87 -14.59
C ARG A 114 -0.18 -8.10 -15.75
N GLN A 115 -0.71 -6.90 -15.49
CA GLN A 115 -1.32 -6.03 -16.49
C GLN A 115 -0.30 -5.07 -17.14
N ILE A 116 0.92 -4.98 -16.61
CA ILE A 116 1.97 -4.10 -17.14
C ILE A 116 2.84 -4.88 -18.12
N THR A 117 2.59 -4.68 -19.41
CA THR A 117 3.46 -5.17 -20.48
C THR A 117 4.53 -4.15 -20.84
N ALA A 118 5.58 -4.58 -21.56
CA ALA A 118 6.66 -3.68 -22.01
C ALA A 118 6.16 -2.45 -22.81
N LYS A 119 5.02 -2.57 -23.49
CA LYS A 119 4.39 -1.43 -24.21
C LYS A 119 3.71 -0.42 -23.29
N VAL A 120 3.27 -0.86 -22.11
CA VAL A 120 2.56 -0.03 -21.12
C VAL A 120 3.54 0.68 -20.19
N GLY A 121 4.64 0.01 -19.83
CA GLY A 121 5.74 0.56 -19.03
C GLY A 121 6.49 -0.51 -18.24
N ASN A 122 7.35 -0.07 -17.32
CA ASN A 122 8.08 -0.97 -16.45
C ASN A 122 7.20 -1.46 -15.30
N GLN A 123 7.37 -2.70 -14.88
CA GLN A 123 6.72 -3.22 -13.67
C GLN A 123 7.16 -2.45 -12.42
N PHE A 124 6.40 -2.58 -11.33
CA PHE A 124 6.80 -2.12 -10.01
C PHE A 124 7.69 -3.16 -9.33
N THR A 125 8.68 -2.70 -8.56
CA THR A 125 9.52 -3.55 -7.73
C THR A 125 8.78 -3.92 -6.45
N TYR A 126 8.91 -5.17 -6.01
CA TYR A 126 8.38 -5.62 -4.73
C TYR A 126 9.25 -5.13 -3.56
N LEU A 127 8.60 -4.95 -2.41
CA LEU A 127 9.29 -4.69 -1.16
C LEU A 127 9.95 -5.97 -0.65
N SER A 128 11.11 -5.84 0.00
CA SER A 128 11.74 -6.95 0.73
C SER A 128 10.87 -7.35 1.94
N ILE A 129 10.75 -8.65 2.19
CA ILE A 129 10.02 -9.21 3.34
C ILE A 129 11.05 -9.90 4.24
#